data_AF-A0A378B446-F1
#
_entry.id   AF-A0A378B446-F1
#
_cell.length_a   1.000
_cell.length_b   1.000
_cell.length_c   1.000
_cell.angle_alpha   90.00
_cell.angle_beta   90.00
_cell.angle_gamma   90.00
#
_symmetry.space_group_name_H-M   'P 1'
#
loop_
_entity.id
_entity.type
_entity.pdbx_description
1 polymer ?
#
loop_
_entity_poly.entity_id
_entity_poly.type
_entity_poly.pdbx_seq_one_letter_code
_entity_poly.pdbx_strand_id
1 'polypeptide(L)' 'MTIVALTGYDGGELAGLLGQQDVEIRIPSHRSARIQEMHMLTVNCLCDLIDNTLFPHQDD' A
#
# COMPACT_ATOMS: atom_id res chain seq x y z
N MET A 1 5.91 -4.77 -15.71
CA MET A 1 4.96 -5.11 -14.63
C MET A 1 5.23 -4.14 -13.51
N THR A 2 4.22 -3.40 -13.05
CA THR A 2 4.39 -2.41 -11.97
C THR A 2 4.27 -3.09 -10.62
N ILE A 3 5.13 -2.72 -9.68
CA ILE A 3 5.16 -3.25 -8.31
C ILE A 3 4.52 -2.23 -7.37
N VAL A 4 3.65 -2.72 -6.47
CA VAL A 4 3.18 -1.98 -5.30
C VAL A 4 3.68 -2.72 -4.06
N ALA A 5 4.66 -2.14 -3.37
CA ALA A 5 5.29 -2.74 -2.20
C ALA A 5 4.74 -2.14 -0.90
N LEU A 6 4.18 -2.98 -0.02
CA LEU A 6 3.81 -2.60 1.33
C LEU A 6 4.96 -2.96 2.28
N THR A 7 5.62 -1.95 2.86
CA THR A 7 6.84 -2.14 3.67
C THR A 7 6.70 -1.46 5.03
N GLY A 8 7.73 -1.61 5.86
CA GLY A 8 7.90 -0.87 7.11
C GLY A 8 9.39 -0.63 7.34
N TYR A 9 9.76 -0.19 8.55
CA TYR A 9 11.14 0.22 8.85
C TYR A 9 11.63 1.28 7.84
N ASP A 10 12.79 1.03 7.21
CA ASP A 10 13.41 1.84 6.17
C ASP A 10 13.14 1.30 4.76
N GLY A 11 12.25 0.31 4.61
CA GLY A 11 11.94 -0.35 3.34
C GLY A 11 12.88 -1.50 2.95
N GLY A 12 14.02 -1.64 3.63
CA GLY A 12 15.00 -2.71 3.39
C GLY A 12 15.50 -2.79 1.94
N GLU A 13 15.99 -3.96 1.54
CA GLU A 13 16.47 -4.22 0.18
C GLU A 13 15.38 -3.99 -0.87
N LEU A 14 14.11 -4.24 -0.52
CA LEU A 14 12.99 -4.13 -1.45
C LEU A 14 12.83 -2.70 -1.97
N ALA A 15 13.02 -1.67 -1.13
CA ALA A 15 12.96 -0.28 -1.55
C ALA A 15 14.01 0.08 -2.61
N GLY A 16 15.19 -0.54 -2.56
CA GLY A 16 16.26 -0.32 -3.55
C GLY A 16 16.01 -1.00 -4.90
N LEU A 17 15.07 -1.94 -4.96
CA LEU A 17 14.71 -2.67 -6.19
C LEU A 17 13.56 -2.01 -6.96
N LEU A 18 12.88 -1.02 -6.38
CA LEU A 18 11.74 -0.36 -7.01
C LEU A 18 12.21 0.61 -8.10
N GLY A 19 11.65 0.44 -9.31
CA GLY A 19 11.85 1.34 -10.43
C GLY A 19 10.99 2.60 -10.33
N GLN A 20 11.19 3.53 -11.26
CA GLN A 20 10.50 4.83 -11.27
C GLN A 20 8.95 4.72 -11.38
N GLN A 21 8.45 3.62 -11.94
CA GLN A 21 7.01 3.39 -12.11
C GLN A 21 6.39 2.61 -10.94
N ASP A 22 7.21 2.09 -10.02
CA ASP A 22 6.74 1.32 -8.88
C ASP A 22 6.36 2.24 -7.72
N VAL A 23 5.52 1.75 -6.81
CA VAL A 23 5.04 2.51 -5.66
C VAL A 23 5.36 1.75 -4.38
N GLU A 24 6.00 2.45 -3.44
CA GLU A 24 6.21 1.96 -2.08
C GLU A 24 5.25 2.66 -1.11
N ILE A 25 4.51 1.88 -0.33
CA ILE A 25 3.79 2.39 0.84
C ILE A 25 4.51 1.88 2.08
N ARG A 26 5.39 2.73 2.61
CA ARG A 26 6.23 2.43 3.77
C ARG A 26 5.56 2.88 5.06
N ILE A 27 5.18 1.94 5.91
CA ILE A 27 4.59 2.26 7.21
C ILE A 27 5.66 2.85 8.14
N PRO A 28 5.41 4.02 8.77
CA PRO A 28 6.37 4.71 9.64
C PRO A 28 6.44 4.05 11.02
N SER A 29 6.91 2.80 11.06
CA SER A 29 7.05 2.01 12.27
C SER A 29 8.20 1.02 12.11
N HIS A 30 8.91 0.76 13.21
CA HIS A 30 9.91 -0.30 13.33
C HIS A 30 9.38 -1.51 14.12
N ARG A 31 8.07 -1.58 14.36
CA ARG A 31 7.43 -2.69 15.08
C ARG A 31 6.57 -3.49 14.13
N SER A 32 6.98 -4.72 13.81
CA SER A 32 6.32 -5.59 12.82
C SER A 32 4.82 -5.77 13.06
N ALA A 33 4.38 -5.90 14.32
CA ALA A 33 2.95 -6.00 14.63
C ALA A 33 2.15 -4.75 14.19
N ARG A 34 2.70 -3.55 14.43
CA ARG A 34 2.06 -2.28 14.00
C ARG A 34 2.11 -2.12 12.49
N ILE A 35 3.20 -2.59 11.85
CA ILE A 35 3.32 -2.59 10.39
C ILE A 35 2.22 -3.47 9.78
N GLN A 36 2.02 -4.68 10.29
CA GLN A 36 0.99 -5.60 9.79
C GLN A 36 -0.44 -5.06 9.96
N GLU A 37 -0.75 -4.45 11.10
CA GLU A 37 -2.03 -3.77 11.31
C GLU A 37 -2.28 -2.67 10.27
N MET A 38 -1.26 -1.85 10.01
CA MET A 38 -1.35 -0.78 9.02
C MET A 38 -1.36 -1.30 7.58
N HIS A 39 -0.70 -2.41 7.29
CA HIS A 39 -0.81 -3.08 5.99
C HIS A 39 -2.24 -3.54 5.73
N MET A 40 -2.91 -4.13 6.71
CA MET A 40 -4.31 -4.52 6.59
C MET A 40 -5.22 -3.31 6.34
N LEU A 41 -5.03 -2.22 7.08
CA LEU A 41 -5.76 -0.97 6.83
C LEU A 41 -5.49 -0.44 5.41
N THR A 42 -4.23 -0.43 4.98
CA THR A 42 -3.83 0.02 3.64
C THR A 42 -4.52 -0.79 2.55
N VAL A 43 -4.55 -2.12 2.68
CA VAL A 43 -5.26 -3.00 1.73
C VAL A 43 -6.75 -2.68 1.70
N ASN A 44 -7.39 -2.48 2.85
CA ASN A 44 -8.81 -2.10 2.89
C ASN A 44 -9.07 -0.76 2.19
N CYS A 45 -8.19 0.24 2.39
CA CYS A 45 -8.29 1.52 1.68
C CYS A 45 -8.05 1.36 0.17
N LEU A 46 -7.13 0.49 -0.26
CA LEU A 46 -6.93 0.21 -1.69
C LEU A 46 -8.18 -0.44 -2.30
N CYS A 47 -8.80 -1.40 -1.62
CA CYS A 47 -10.05 -1.98 -2.07
C CYS A 47 -11.16 -0.92 -2.20
N ASP A 48 -11.35 -0.08 -1.19
CA ASP A 48 -12.31 1.03 -1.23
C ASP A 48 -12.05 1.99 -2.40
N LEU A 49 -10.80 2.37 -2.63
CA LEU A 49 -10.43 3.22 -3.77
C LEU A 49 -10.67 2.53 -5.12
N ILE A 50 -10.34 1.24 -5.24
CA ILE A 50 -10.57 0.46 -6.46
C ILE A 50 -12.07 0.42 -6.76
N ASP A 51 -12.90 0.08 -5.77
CA ASP A 51 -14.35 -0.01 -5.95
C ASP A 51 -14.95 1.36 -6.27
N ASN A 52 -14.59 2.41 -5.54
CA ASN A 52 -15.08 3.77 -5.81
C ASN A 52 -14.64 4.32 -7.18
N THR A 53 -13.48 3.89 -7.69
CA THR A 53 -12.97 4.35 -8.99
C THR A 53 -13.59 3.59 -10.16
N LEU A 54 -13.75 2.26 -10.02
CA LEU A 54 -14.24 1.40 -11.10
C LEU A 54 -15.77 1.29 -11.11
N PHE A 55 -16.39 1.35 -9.94
CA PHE A 55 -17.82 1.18 -9.71
C PHE A 55 -18.35 2.28 -8.78
N PRO A 56 -18.19 3.57 -9.12
CA PRO A 56 -18.72 4.65 -8.30
C PRO A 56 -20.22 4.44 -8.10
N HIS A 57 -20.67 4.53 -6.86
CA HIS A 57 -22.10 4.53 -6.56
C HIS A 57 -22.72 5.70 -7.35
N GLN A 58 -23.58 5.37 -8.33
CA GLN A 58 -24.47 6.35 -8.93
C GLN A 58 -25.45 6.74 -7.83
N ASP A 59 -25.18 7.90 -7.22
CA ASP A 59 -26.22 8.60 -6.48
C ASP A 59 -27.32 8.94 -7.49
N ASP A 60 -28.51 8.37 -7.31
CA ASP A 60 -29.77 8.90 -7.86
C ASP A 60 -30.07 10.27 -7.21
#